data_AF-A0A4U3KUK0-F1
#
_entry.id   AF-A0A4U3KUK0-F1
#
_cell.length_a   1.000
_cell.length_b   1.000
_cell.length_c   1.000
_cell.angle_alpha   90.00
_cell.angle_beta   90.00
_cell.angle_gamma   90.00
#
_symmetry.space_group_name_H-M   'P 1'
#
loop_
_entity.id
_entity.type
_entity.pdbx_description
1 polymer ?
#
loop_
_entity_poly.entity_id
_entity_poly.type
_entity_poly.pdbx_seq_one_letter_code
_entity_poly.pdbx_strand_id
1 'polypeptide(L)'
;MKNLFNNDYSKGVQKSNEHSLKLAAFHIKATQERFAKYLQSKTKQFTKRKQKLLLLLFSLSFGSCSITVMLYSFIMVNTPVSTTKITFPKYAITHKLKPTIRDSLITGKEYKRFSQFKRHLGRLLQSSEGRKVYDSLMQARPYLLDSIYKVDSIFLNQ
;
A
#
# COMPACT_ATOMS: atom_id res chain seq x y z
N MET A 1 10.25 -36.99 -1.66
CA MET A 1 10.59 -36.39 -2.98
C MET A 1 9.57 -35.33 -3.42
N LYS A 2 9.40 -34.21 -2.68
CA LYS A 2 8.47 -33.11 -3.10
C LYS A 2 9.11 -31.70 -3.07
N ASN A 3 10.42 -31.59 -2.82
CA ASN A 3 11.10 -30.30 -2.62
C ASN A 3 11.83 -29.75 -3.85
N LEU A 4 11.78 -30.44 -5.00
CA LEU A 4 12.50 -30.00 -6.22
C LEU A 4 11.64 -29.12 -7.14
N PHE A 5 10.32 -29.30 -7.17
CA PHE A 5 9.45 -28.55 -8.09
C PHE A 5 9.11 -27.12 -7.64
N ASN A 6 9.28 -26.77 -6.37
CA ASN A 6 8.92 -25.44 -5.86
C ASN A 6 10.04 -24.38 -6.03
N ASN A 7 11.29 -24.84 -6.18
CA ASN A 7 12.46 -23.95 -6.27
C ASN A 7 12.61 -23.33 -7.67
N ASP A 8 12.34 -24.11 -8.73
CA ASP A 8 12.47 -23.65 -10.10
C ASP A 8 11.41 -22.62 -10.50
N TYR A 9 10.18 -22.75 -9.97
CA TYR A 9 9.12 -21.74 -10.16
C TYR A 9 9.48 -20.39 -9.52
N SER A 10 10.07 -20.39 -8.32
CA SER A 10 10.46 -19.16 -7.62
C SER A 10 11.61 -18.44 -8.34
N LYS A 11 12.61 -19.19 -8.82
CA LYS A 11 13.75 -18.62 -9.59
C LYS A 11 13.33 -18.05 -10.94
N GLY A 12 12.40 -18.69 -11.65
CA GLY A 12 11.88 -18.20 -12.94
C GLY A 12 11.12 -16.88 -12.82
N VAL A 13 10.29 -16.75 -11.79
CA VAL A 13 9.53 -15.51 -11.50
C VAL A 13 10.47 -14.38 -11.09
N GLN A 14 11.48 -14.65 -10.26
CA GLN A 14 12.44 -13.63 -9.82
C GLN A 14 13.29 -13.10 -10.99
N LYS A 15 13.78 -13.97 -11.88
CA LYS A 15 14.56 -13.58 -13.07
C LYS A 15 13.72 -12.79 -14.09
N SER A 16 12.45 -13.13 -14.25
CA SER A 16 11.51 -12.38 -15.11
C SER A 16 11.23 -10.97 -14.58
N ASN A 17 11.11 -10.82 -13.26
CA ASN A 17 10.86 -9.52 -12.61
C ASN A 17 12.08 -8.58 -12.67
N GLU A 18 13.30 -9.12 -12.58
CA GLU A 18 14.52 -8.30 -12.75
C GLU A 18 14.67 -7.77 -14.18
N HIS A 19 14.32 -8.58 -15.18
CA HIS A 19 14.41 -8.18 -16.58
C HIS A 19 13.38 -7.09 -16.91
N SER A 20 12.14 -7.21 -16.44
CA SER A 20 11.09 -6.20 -16.64
C SER A 20 11.40 -4.88 -15.91
N LEU A 21 12.00 -4.94 -14.71
CA LEU A 21 12.47 -3.74 -14.00
C LEU A 21 13.61 -3.02 -14.73
N LYS A 22 14.57 -3.78 -15.29
CA LYS A 22 15.66 -3.20 -16.09
C LYS A 22 15.16 -2.54 -17.38
N LEU A 23 14.20 -3.17 -18.06
CA LEU A 23 13.54 -2.58 -19.24
C LEU A 23 12.78 -1.30 -18.88
N ALA A 24 11.99 -1.32 -17.80
CA ALA A 24 11.28 -0.14 -17.34
C ALA A 24 12.26 1.01 -16.99
N ALA A 25 13.34 0.71 -16.26
CA ALA A 25 14.37 1.68 -15.94
C ALA A 25 15.05 2.25 -17.20
N PHE A 26 15.31 1.42 -18.20
CA PHE A 26 15.86 1.86 -19.49
C PHE A 26 14.90 2.81 -20.22
N HIS A 27 13.61 2.47 -20.32
CA HIS A 27 12.61 3.34 -20.94
C HIS A 27 12.42 4.66 -20.20
N ILE A 28 12.44 4.64 -18.87
CA ILE A 28 12.39 5.86 -18.04
C ILE A 28 13.62 6.72 -18.33
N LYS A 29 14.83 6.16 -18.32
CA LYS A 29 16.07 6.90 -18.63
C LYS A 29 16.06 7.49 -20.03
N ALA A 30 15.70 6.72 -21.06
CA ALA A 30 15.62 7.19 -22.43
C ALA A 30 14.64 8.36 -22.59
N THR A 31 13.52 8.30 -21.87
CA THR A 31 12.50 9.35 -21.86
C THR A 31 13.03 10.61 -21.16
N GLN A 32 13.65 10.45 -19.99
CA GLN A 32 14.29 11.55 -19.25
C GLN A 32 15.38 12.24 -20.08
N GLU A 33 16.24 11.48 -20.76
CA GLU A 33 17.28 12.04 -21.63
C GLU A 33 16.70 12.79 -22.82
N ARG A 34 15.62 12.30 -23.43
CA ARG A 34 14.93 12.98 -24.53
C ARG A 34 14.33 14.30 -24.08
N PHE A 35 13.69 14.32 -22.90
CA PHE A 35 13.19 15.55 -22.30
C PHE A 35 14.34 16.51 -21.96
N ALA A 36 15.42 16.01 -21.37
CA ALA A 36 16.59 16.82 -21.03
C ALA A 36 17.20 17.49 -22.27
N LYS A 37 17.39 16.73 -23.37
CA LYS A 37 17.88 17.27 -24.64
C LYS A 37 16.92 18.30 -25.25
N TYR A 38 15.62 18.04 -25.20
CA TYR A 38 14.60 18.97 -25.69
C TYR A 38 14.59 20.29 -24.89
N LEU A 39 14.57 20.21 -23.56
CA LEU A 39 14.66 21.35 -22.66
C LEU A 39 15.96 22.11 -22.88
N GLN A 40 17.09 21.41 -22.96
CA GLN A 40 18.38 22.04 -23.22
C GLN A 40 18.39 22.78 -24.56
N SER A 41 17.81 22.22 -25.62
CA SER A 41 17.72 22.89 -26.93
C SER A 41 16.85 24.14 -26.88
N LYS A 42 15.74 24.12 -26.13
CA LYS A 42 14.85 25.28 -25.98
C LYS A 42 15.46 26.35 -25.07
N THR A 43 16.16 25.95 -24.01
CA THR A 43 16.79 26.88 -23.05
C THR A 43 18.11 27.45 -23.55
N LYS A 44 18.83 26.77 -24.46
CA LYS A 44 20.07 27.30 -25.09
C LYS A 44 19.88 28.65 -25.79
N GLN A 45 18.68 28.93 -26.29
CA GLN A 45 18.36 30.20 -26.97
C GLN A 45 17.91 31.32 -26.02
N PHE A 46 17.83 31.05 -24.71
CA PHE A 46 17.38 32.04 -23.73
C PHE A 46 18.55 32.82 -23.13
N THR A 47 18.52 34.13 -23.31
CA THR A 47 19.37 35.08 -22.57
C THR A 47 19.03 35.02 -21.07
N LYS A 48 20.01 35.26 -20.19
CA LYS A 48 19.86 35.25 -18.72
C LYS A 48 18.65 36.08 -18.21
N ARG A 49 18.28 37.16 -18.91
CA ARG A 49 17.10 37.98 -18.61
C ARG A 49 15.78 37.23 -18.84
N LYS A 50 15.65 36.50 -19.94
CA LYS A 50 14.46 35.70 -20.26
C LYS A 50 14.30 34.54 -19.27
N GLN A 51 15.40 33.92 -18.84
CA GLN A 51 15.36 32.85 -17.84
C GLN A 51 14.84 33.34 -16.48
N LYS A 52 15.27 34.52 -16.01
CA LYS A 52 14.74 35.13 -14.78
C LYS A 52 13.25 35.46 -14.89
N LEU A 53 12.83 36.04 -16.02
CA LEU A 53 11.42 36.36 -16.27
C LEU A 53 10.54 35.10 -16.26
N LEU A 54 11.00 34.03 -16.90
CA LEU A 54 10.26 32.76 -16.99
C LEU A 54 10.13 32.07 -15.63
N LEU A 55 11.18 32.16 -14.79
CA LEU A 55 11.15 31.66 -13.43
C LEU A 55 10.17 32.44 -12.55
N LEU A 56 10.14 33.77 -12.68
CA LEU A 56 9.20 34.63 -11.96
C LEU A 56 7.76 34.32 -12.39
N LEU A 57 7.51 34.21 -13.69
CA LEU A 57 6.20 33.88 -14.23
C LEU A 57 5.74 32.50 -13.75
N PHE A 58 6.63 31.51 -13.80
CA PHE A 58 6.36 30.16 -13.30
C PHE A 58 5.99 30.17 -11.81
N SER A 59 6.76 30.89 -10.99
CA SER A 59 6.48 31.02 -9.55
C SER A 59 5.15 31.71 -9.29
N LEU A 60 4.80 32.76 -10.04
CA LEU A 60 3.52 33.46 -9.90
C LEU A 60 2.35 32.56 -10.31
N SER A 61 2.45 31.85 -11.44
CA SER A 61 1.39 30.96 -11.90
C SER A 61 1.18 29.78 -10.95
N PHE A 62 2.27 29.15 -10.50
CA PHE A 62 2.19 28.03 -9.57
C PHE A 62 1.69 28.46 -8.19
N GLY A 63 2.22 29.56 -7.67
CA GLY A 63 1.77 30.15 -6.41
C GLY A 63 0.29 30.57 -6.47
N SER A 64 -0.12 31.24 -7.54
CA SER A 64 -1.51 31.63 -7.76
C SER A 64 -2.44 30.42 -7.82
N CYS A 65 -2.10 29.37 -8.57
CA CYS A 65 -2.91 28.15 -8.64
C CYS A 65 -3.07 27.49 -7.26
N SER A 66 -1.99 27.40 -6.49
CA SER A 66 -2.03 26.83 -5.13
C SER A 66 -2.94 27.65 -4.21
N ILE A 67 -2.85 28.97 -4.25
CA ILE A 67 -3.69 29.87 -3.45
C ILE A 67 -5.15 29.76 -3.89
N THR A 68 -5.44 29.70 -5.19
CA THR A 68 -6.80 29.52 -5.72
C THR A 68 -7.42 28.21 -5.24
N VAL A 69 -6.68 27.09 -5.26
CA VAL A 69 -7.16 25.79 -4.78
C VAL A 69 -7.41 25.81 -3.27
N MET A 70 -6.53 26.46 -2.51
CA MET A 70 -6.68 26.61 -1.06
C MET A 70 -7.92 27.45 -0.74
N LEU A 71 -8.10 28.61 -1.37
CA LEU A 71 -9.28 29.47 -1.20
C LEU A 71 -10.57 28.74 -1.62
N TYR A 72 -10.54 28.03 -2.73
CA TYR A 72 -11.67 27.21 -3.19
C TYR A 72 -12.07 26.16 -2.16
N SER A 73 -11.08 25.53 -1.50
CA SER A 73 -11.32 24.54 -0.44
C SER A 73 -11.89 25.16 0.84
N PHE A 74 -11.51 26.39 1.18
CA PHE A 74 -12.06 27.10 2.34
C PHE A 74 -13.47 27.68 2.08
N ILE A 75 -13.76 28.11 0.85
CA ILE A 75 -15.06 28.68 0.49
C ILE A 75 -16.10 27.57 0.27
N MET A 76 -15.69 26.44 -0.33
CA MET A 76 -16.58 25.28 -0.51
C MET A 76 -16.51 24.32 0.68
N VAL A 77 -16.97 24.79 1.84
CA VAL A 77 -17.08 23.99 3.08
C VAL A 77 -17.96 22.72 2.91
N ASN A 78 -18.78 22.65 1.85
CA ASN A 78 -19.78 21.58 1.64
C ASN A 78 -19.57 20.72 0.38
N THR A 79 -18.52 20.92 -0.41
CA THR A 79 -18.23 19.97 -1.51
C THR A 79 -17.09 19.07 -1.10
N PRO A 80 -17.32 17.76 -0.92
CA PRO A 80 -16.24 16.83 -0.68
C PRO A 80 -15.28 16.93 -1.86
N VAL A 81 -14.01 17.24 -1.57
CA VAL A 81 -12.92 17.23 -2.55
C VAL A 81 -13.06 15.95 -3.35
N SER A 82 -13.30 16.08 -4.66
CA SER A 82 -13.48 14.95 -5.56
C SER A 82 -12.18 14.15 -5.54
N THR A 83 -12.13 13.16 -4.67
CA THR A 83 -11.06 12.19 -4.60
C THR A 83 -11.05 11.51 -5.96
N THR A 84 -10.09 11.90 -6.79
CA THR A 84 -9.86 11.25 -8.07
C THR A 84 -9.75 9.76 -7.79
N LYS A 85 -10.68 8.98 -8.36
CA LYS A 85 -10.69 7.53 -8.16
C LYS A 85 -9.34 7.01 -8.62
N ILE A 86 -8.52 6.56 -7.68
CA ILE A 86 -7.26 5.90 -7.96
C ILE A 86 -7.65 4.61 -8.70
N THR A 87 -7.43 4.59 -10.01
CA THR A 87 -7.66 3.40 -10.84
C THR A 87 -6.62 2.36 -10.46
N PHE A 88 -7.02 1.38 -9.67
CA PHE A 88 -6.16 0.25 -9.34
C PHE A 88 -5.94 -0.62 -10.58
N PRO A 89 -4.70 -1.04 -10.87
CA PRO A 89 -4.42 -1.92 -12.00
C PRO A 89 -5.08 -3.29 -11.80
N LYS A 90 -5.54 -3.91 -12.89
CA LYS A 90 -6.32 -5.16 -12.93
C LYS A 90 -5.63 -6.37 -12.25
N TYR A 91 -4.33 -6.29 -12.03
CA TYR A 91 -3.46 -7.30 -11.42
C TYR A 91 -2.99 -6.94 -10.00
N ALA A 92 -3.50 -5.84 -9.42
CA ALA A 92 -3.36 -5.65 -7.98
C ALA A 92 -4.08 -6.82 -7.29
N ILE A 93 -3.34 -7.64 -6.54
CA ILE A 93 -3.91 -8.58 -5.59
C ILE A 93 -4.58 -7.72 -4.51
N THR A 94 -5.82 -7.33 -4.76
CA THR A 94 -6.67 -6.72 -3.75
C THR A 94 -6.96 -7.83 -2.76
N HIS A 95 -6.17 -7.91 -1.69
CA HIS A 95 -6.68 -8.50 -0.47
C HIS A 95 -7.99 -7.76 -0.19
N LYS A 96 -9.12 -8.42 -0.42
CA LYS A 96 -10.45 -7.93 -0.03
C LYS A 96 -10.54 -7.96 1.49
N LEU A 97 -9.77 -7.09 2.10
CA LEU A 97 -9.88 -6.68 3.47
C LEU A 97 -9.54 -5.20 3.39
N LYS A 98 -10.49 -4.41 2.91
CA LYS A 98 -10.62 -3.08 3.51
C LYS A 98 -11.14 -3.41 4.91
N PRO A 99 -10.32 -3.43 5.97
CA PRO A 99 -10.92 -3.38 7.29
C PRO A 99 -11.79 -2.14 7.25
N THR A 100 -13.09 -2.29 7.45
CA THR A 100 -13.84 -1.18 8.02
C THR A 100 -13.06 -0.85 9.28
N ILE A 101 -12.32 0.25 9.24
CA ILE A 101 -11.67 0.80 10.42
C ILE A 101 -12.85 1.22 11.28
N ARG A 102 -13.34 0.28 12.09
CA ARG A 102 -14.16 0.60 13.23
C ARG A 102 -13.16 1.17 14.20
N ASP A 103 -13.23 2.48 14.37
CA ASP A 103 -12.53 3.15 15.44
C ASP A 103 -12.98 2.50 16.76
N SER A 104 -12.04 1.73 17.32
CA SER A 104 -11.86 1.39 18.73
C SER A 104 -12.94 0.69 19.57
N LEU A 105 -14.13 0.32 19.06
CA LEU A 105 -15.08 -0.44 19.88
C LEU A 105 -15.27 -1.88 19.40
N ILE A 106 -14.58 -2.82 20.04
CA ILE A 106 -14.92 -4.25 19.97
C ILE A 106 -16.24 -4.42 20.73
N THR A 107 -17.30 -4.89 20.05
CA THR A 107 -18.57 -5.14 20.73
C THR A 107 -18.44 -6.36 21.63
N GLY A 108 -19.06 -6.39 22.82
CA GLY A 108 -18.99 -7.54 23.74
C GLY A 108 -19.43 -8.89 23.11
N LYS A 109 -20.30 -8.85 22.09
CA LYS A 109 -20.69 -10.02 21.29
C LYS A 109 -19.52 -10.57 20.45
N GLU A 110 -18.68 -9.69 19.91
CA GLU A 110 -17.50 -10.04 19.10
C GLU A 110 -16.41 -10.60 20.01
N TYR A 111 -16.18 -9.98 21.16
CA TYR A 111 -15.26 -10.51 22.19
C TYR A 111 -15.69 -11.89 22.70
N LYS A 112 -17.00 -12.15 22.88
CA LYS A 112 -17.50 -13.48 23.29
C LYS A 112 -17.16 -14.57 22.26
N ARG A 113 -17.32 -14.29 20.96
CA ARG A 113 -16.94 -15.23 19.88
C ARG A 113 -15.44 -15.50 19.89
N PHE A 114 -14.67 -14.45 20.11
CA PHE A 114 -13.22 -14.52 20.17
C PHE A 114 -12.73 -15.33 21.40
N SER A 115 -13.33 -15.12 22.57
CA SER A 115 -13.07 -15.90 23.79
C SER A 115 -13.43 -17.39 23.63
N GLN A 116 -14.52 -17.70 22.94
CA GLN A 116 -14.88 -19.09 22.61
C GLN A 116 -13.84 -19.74 21.70
N PHE A 117 -13.32 -19.01 20.72
CA PHE A 117 -12.25 -19.48 19.85
C PHE A 117 -10.95 -19.76 20.62
N LYS A 118 -10.55 -18.87 21.53
CA LYS A 118 -9.39 -19.08 22.43
C LYS A 118 -9.57 -20.32 23.30
N ARG A 119 -10.75 -20.52 23.87
CA ARG A 119 -11.08 -21.73 24.66
C ARG A 119 -11.05 -22.99 23.80
N HIS A 120 -11.51 -22.92 22.55
CA HIS A 120 -11.44 -24.03 21.61
C HIS A 120 -9.98 -24.43 21.33
N LEU A 121 -9.09 -23.46 21.04
CA LEU A 121 -7.65 -23.72 20.87
C LEU A 121 -7.03 -24.37 22.12
N GLY A 122 -7.39 -23.92 23.32
CA GLY A 122 -6.94 -24.54 24.56
C GLY A 122 -7.40 -26.00 24.72
N ARG A 123 -8.63 -26.32 24.28
CA ARG A 123 -9.13 -27.72 24.26
C ARG A 123 -8.41 -28.58 23.22
N LEU A 124 -8.04 -28.02 22.06
CA LEU A 124 -7.27 -28.73 21.04
C LEU A 124 -5.89 -29.17 21.58
N LEU A 125 -5.25 -28.31 22.37
CA LEU A 125 -3.96 -28.61 23.01
C LEU A 125 -4.03 -29.73 24.06
N GLN A 126 -5.18 -29.91 24.72
CA GLN A 126 -5.38 -30.91 25.77
C GLN A 126 -5.63 -32.33 25.23
N SER A 127 -6.09 -32.46 23.98
CA SER A 127 -6.32 -33.76 23.34
C SER A 127 -5.12 -34.18 22.49
N SER A 128 -4.74 -35.46 22.57
CA SER A 128 -3.65 -36.03 21.75
C SER A 128 -3.95 -35.98 20.25
N GLU A 129 -5.21 -36.10 19.87
CA GLU A 129 -5.69 -35.98 18.48
C GLU A 129 -5.81 -34.50 18.07
N GLY A 130 -6.29 -33.65 18.98
CA GLY A 130 -6.43 -32.20 18.76
C GLY A 130 -5.09 -31.48 18.56
N ARG A 131 -4.01 -32.00 19.14
CA ARG A 131 -2.65 -31.44 19.01
C ARG A 131 -2.15 -31.46 17.56
N LYS A 132 -2.47 -32.51 16.79
CA LYS A 132 -2.11 -32.58 15.35
C LYS A 132 -2.79 -31.47 14.54
N VAL A 133 -4.04 -31.17 14.88
CA VAL A 133 -4.82 -30.09 14.25
C VAL A 133 -4.27 -28.73 14.66
N TYR A 134 -3.88 -28.57 15.93
CA TYR A 134 -3.25 -27.37 16.45
C TYR A 134 -1.93 -27.06 15.73
N ASP A 135 -1.05 -28.06 15.61
CA ASP A 135 0.25 -27.90 14.96
C ASP A 135 0.10 -27.55 13.46
N SER A 136 -0.84 -28.20 12.77
CA SER A 136 -1.18 -27.89 11.37
C SER A 136 -1.71 -26.45 11.22
N LEU A 137 -2.54 -26.00 12.17
CA LEU A 137 -3.09 -24.65 12.16
C LEU A 137 -1.99 -23.60 12.40
N MET A 138 -1.04 -23.86 13.30
CA MET A 138 0.08 -22.93 13.55
C MET A 138 1.03 -22.87 12.35
N GLN A 139 1.25 -23.98 11.65
CA GLN A 139 2.05 -23.98 10.43
C GLN A 139 1.39 -23.17 9.30
N ALA A 140 0.06 -23.22 9.18
CA ALA A 140 -0.70 -22.46 8.18
C ALA A 140 -0.88 -20.97 8.55
N ARG A 141 -0.81 -20.62 9.84
CA ARG A 141 -1.05 -19.28 10.38
C ARG A 141 -0.11 -18.95 11.56
N PRO A 142 1.18 -18.66 11.31
CA PRO A 142 2.18 -18.47 12.36
C PRO A 142 1.88 -17.27 13.29
N TYR A 143 1.13 -16.26 12.83
CA TYR A 143 0.80 -15.04 13.61
C TYR A 143 -0.59 -15.07 14.26
N LEU A 144 -1.24 -16.23 14.32
CA LEU A 144 -2.59 -16.36 14.89
C LEU A 144 -2.60 -15.99 16.38
N LEU A 145 -1.63 -16.50 17.15
CA LEU A 145 -1.55 -16.27 18.59
C LEU A 145 -1.32 -14.80 18.93
N ASP A 146 -0.44 -14.13 18.18
CA ASP A 146 -0.14 -12.71 18.35
C ASP A 146 -1.36 -11.83 18.04
N SER A 147 -2.06 -12.15 16.95
CA SER A 147 -3.34 -11.51 16.62
C SER A 147 -4.36 -11.72 17.75
N ILE A 148 -4.32 -12.87 18.42
CA ILE A 148 -5.24 -13.15 19.52
C ILE A 148 -4.96 -12.24 20.72
N TYR A 149 -3.68 -12.16 21.13
CA TYR A 149 -3.28 -11.30 22.25
C TYR A 149 -3.54 -9.82 21.98
N LYS A 150 -3.41 -9.38 20.73
CA LYS A 150 -3.71 -8.02 20.32
C LYS A 150 -5.20 -7.67 20.48
N VAL A 151 -6.11 -8.61 20.23
CA VAL A 151 -7.55 -8.39 20.45
C VAL A 151 -7.87 -8.30 21.94
N ASP A 152 -7.26 -9.17 22.76
CA ASP A 152 -7.42 -9.12 24.23
C ASP A 152 -6.91 -7.79 24.80
N SER A 153 -5.76 -7.29 24.35
CA SER A 153 -5.21 -6.01 24.84
C SER A 153 -6.05 -4.80 24.43
N ILE A 154 -6.63 -4.80 23.23
CA ILE A 154 -7.53 -3.74 22.78
C ILE A 154 -8.80 -3.74 23.63
N PHE A 155 -9.41 -4.90 23.92
CA PHE A 155 -10.64 -4.96 24.72
C PHE A 155 -10.43 -4.60 26.20
N LEU A 156 -9.27 -4.95 26.78
CA LEU A 156 -8.95 -4.62 28.18
C LEU A 156 -8.56 -3.15 28.40
N ASN A 157 -7.97 -2.51 27.38
CA ASN A 157 -7.56 -1.10 27.41
C ASN A 157 -8.64 -0.15 26.86
N GLN A 158 -9.79 -0.68 26.44
CA GLN A 158 -10.97 0.06 26.03
C GLN A 158 -11.81 0.44 27.26
#